data_AF-A0A4S8PGE7-F1
#
_entry.id   AF-A0A4S8PGE7-F1
#
_cell.length_a   1.000
_cell.length_b   1.000
_cell.length_c   1.000
_cell.angle_alpha   90.00
_cell.angle_beta   90.00
_cell.angle_gamma   90.00
#
_symmetry.space_group_name_H-M   'P 1'
#
loop_
_entity.id
_entity.type
_entity.pdbx_description
1 polymer ?
#
loop_
_entity_poly.entity_id
_entity_poly.type
_entity_poly.pdbx_seq_one_letter_code
_entity_poly.pdbx_strand_id
1 'polypeptide(L)'
;MHSEPAWSTFTVAGDTLHRRGAIVPMVVVMADGNGVDFPTEITTRIAPTAGERYHVSADPAQRALAGLSMGSGQTLSTLWAHPGAFAYIGAMSAFGVPPEGTDIDAVNAGTALIRVYSGDRQDFTYVPTLHLIAAMEDRGVVHEFAPVIPGPHGWDVWQRSLIDLLPRLFTSA
;
A
#
# COMPACT_ATOMS: atom_id res chain seq x y z
N MET A 1 -12.67 -4.03 25.33
CA MET A 1 -13.19 -4.49 24.03
C MET A 1 -12.06 -5.23 23.36
N HIS A 2 -12.18 -6.55 23.21
CA HIS A 2 -11.11 -7.41 22.71
C HIS A 2 -10.76 -7.03 21.26
N SER A 3 -9.58 -6.47 21.04
CA SER A 3 -9.00 -6.39 19.70
C SER A 3 -8.44 -7.78 19.38
N GLU A 4 -9.15 -8.55 18.54
CA GLU A 4 -8.39 -9.41 17.62
C GLU A 4 -7.35 -8.53 16.94
N PRO A 5 -6.07 -8.92 16.86
CA PRO A 5 -5.09 -8.09 16.19
C PRO A 5 -5.56 -8.01 14.74
N ALA A 6 -6.00 -6.83 14.31
CA ALA A 6 -6.68 -6.61 13.03
C ALA A 6 -5.94 -7.34 11.88
N TRP A 7 -4.62 -7.28 11.91
CA TRP A 7 -3.74 -7.92 10.95
C TRP A 7 -3.74 -9.46 10.90
N SER A 8 -4.22 -10.17 11.92
CA SER A 8 -4.31 -11.64 11.91
C SER A 8 -5.23 -12.16 10.80
N THR A 9 -6.27 -11.40 10.43
CA THR A 9 -7.12 -11.79 9.31
C THR A 9 -6.40 -11.67 7.96
N PHE A 10 -5.42 -10.77 7.86
CA PHE A 10 -4.58 -10.67 6.66
C PHE A 10 -3.65 -11.87 6.51
N THR A 11 -3.14 -12.43 7.62
CA THR A 11 -2.38 -13.69 7.59
C THR A 11 -3.23 -14.84 7.05
N VAL A 12 -4.47 -14.99 7.52
CA VAL A 12 -5.39 -16.04 7.06
C VAL A 12 -5.75 -15.89 5.57
N ALA A 13 -5.98 -14.65 5.12
CA ALA A 13 -6.24 -14.36 3.71
C ALA A 13 -5.02 -14.69 2.83
N GLY A 14 -3.83 -14.29 3.25
CA GLY A 14 -2.56 -14.60 2.59
C GLY A 14 -2.33 -16.11 2.47
N ASP A 15 -2.46 -16.86 3.57
CA ASP A 15 -2.29 -18.32 3.59
C ASP A 15 -3.28 -19.05 2.67
N THR A 16 -4.52 -18.54 2.60
CA THR A 16 -5.54 -19.13 1.73
C THR A 16 -5.23 -18.87 0.26
N LEU A 17 -4.79 -17.66 -0.08
CA LEU A 17 -4.38 -17.32 -1.45
C LEU A 17 -3.12 -18.10 -1.86
N HIS A 18 -2.14 -18.23 -0.95
CA HIS A 18 -0.91 -18.98 -1.20
C HIS A 18 -1.21 -20.47 -1.47
N ARG A 19 -2.03 -21.10 -0.62
CA ARG A 19 -2.45 -22.51 -0.82
C ARG A 19 -3.20 -22.74 -2.13
N ARG A 20 -3.86 -21.71 -2.68
CA ARG A 20 -4.54 -21.77 -3.98
C ARG A 20 -3.61 -21.48 -5.17
N GLY A 21 -2.33 -21.21 -4.93
CA GLY A 21 -1.38 -20.80 -5.96
C GLY A 21 -1.67 -19.41 -6.55
N ALA A 22 -2.46 -18.59 -5.85
CA ALA A 22 -2.90 -17.29 -6.34
C ALA A 22 -1.93 -16.15 -6.02
N ILE A 23 -0.94 -16.39 -5.14
CA ILE A 23 0.11 -15.42 -4.79
C ILE A 23 1.47 -16.12 -4.73
N VAL A 24 2.53 -15.39 -5.07
CA VAL A 24 3.89 -15.85 -4.83
C VAL A 24 4.16 -15.91 -3.31
N PRO A 25 5.05 -16.80 -2.84
CA PRO A 25 5.51 -16.76 -1.45
C PRO A 25 6.13 -15.39 -1.14
N MET A 26 5.72 -14.78 -0.03
CA MET A 26 6.21 -13.46 0.38
C MET A 26 6.28 -13.35 1.90
N VAL A 27 7.17 -12.49 2.38
CA VAL A 27 7.24 -12.10 3.79
C VAL A 27 6.47 -10.81 3.98
N VAL A 28 5.51 -10.81 4.91
CA VAL A 28 4.74 -9.63 5.29
C VAL A 28 5.30 -9.08 6.60
N VAL A 29 5.82 -7.85 6.56
CA VAL A 29 6.30 -7.13 7.75
C VAL A 29 5.28 -6.07 8.12
N MET A 30 4.80 -6.10 9.35
CA MET A 30 3.79 -5.18 9.86
C MET A 30 4.45 -4.20 10.82
N ALA A 31 4.61 -2.96 10.36
CA ALA A 31 5.29 -1.91 11.09
C ALA A 31 4.34 -1.11 12.01
N ASP A 32 4.84 -0.65 13.15
CA ASP A 32 4.21 0.42 13.91
C ASP A 32 4.68 1.77 13.35
N GLY A 33 3.76 2.52 12.74
CA GLY A 33 4.05 3.83 12.17
C GLY A 33 3.74 5.00 13.10
N ASN A 34 3.37 4.77 14.37
CA ASN A 34 2.92 5.86 15.23
C ASN A 34 4.08 6.72 15.74
N GLY A 35 3.95 8.04 15.59
CA GLY A 35 4.88 9.01 16.18
C GLY A 35 6.27 9.07 15.53
N VAL A 36 6.42 8.54 14.31
CA VAL A 36 7.69 8.51 13.57
C VAL A 36 7.57 9.19 12.21
N ASP A 37 8.71 9.66 11.68
CA ASP A 37 8.84 9.99 10.26
C ASP A 37 8.88 8.69 9.45
N PHE A 38 7.70 8.23 9.03
CA PHE A 38 7.56 6.89 8.44
C PHE A 38 8.38 6.67 7.16
N PRO A 39 8.46 7.61 6.19
CA PRO A 39 9.36 7.49 5.04
C PRO A 39 10.81 7.16 5.41
N THR A 40 11.37 7.86 6.40
CA THR A 40 12.73 7.60 6.88
C THR A 40 12.79 6.26 7.64
N GLU A 41 11.84 6.00 8.54
CA GLU A 41 11.84 4.78 9.37
C GLU A 41 11.75 3.50 8.51
N ILE A 42 10.86 3.48 7.51
CA ILE A 42 10.66 2.31 6.66
C ILE A 42 11.88 2.04 5.77
N THR A 43 12.51 3.08 5.21
CA THR A 43 13.61 2.95 4.26
C THR A 43 14.98 2.74 4.93
N THR A 44 15.21 3.33 6.10
CA THR A 44 16.52 3.30 6.76
C THR A 44 16.63 2.29 7.90
N ARG A 45 15.49 1.83 8.46
CA ARG A 45 15.50 0.90 9.59
C ARG A 45 14.72 -0.37 9.30
N ILE A 46 13.43 -0.27 9.03
CA ILE A 46 12.55 -1.45 8.99
C ILE A 46 12.89 -2.36 7.81
N ALA A 47 12.94 -1.84 6.57
CA ALA A 47 13.24 -2.65 5.40
C ALA A 47 14.67 -3.25 5.44
N PRO A 48 15.73 -2.49 5.81
CA PRO A 48 17.06 -3.07 6.03
C PRO A 48 17.06 -4.16 7.10
N THR A 49 16.42 -3.91 8.23
CA THR A 49 16.31 -4.88 9.33
C THR A 49 15.59 -6.17 8.91
N ALA A 50 14.54 -6.05 8.10
CA ALA A 50 13.83 -7.20 7.55
C ALA A 50 14.74 -8.02 6.61
N GLY A 51 15.55 -7.35 5.78
CA GLY A 51 16.54 -8.00 4.91
C GLY A 51 17.66 -8.72 5.67
N GLU A 52 18.05 -8.22 6.85
CA GLU A 52 19.05 -8.89 7.69
C GLU A 52 18.49 -10.11 8.43
N ARG A 53 17.23 -10.04 8.87
CA ARG A 53 16.61 -11.08 9.71
C ARG A 53 15.88 -12.16 8.92
N TYR A 54 15.38 -11.82 7.73
CA TYR A 54 14.61 -12.72 6.86
C TYR A 54 15.30 -12.82 5.50
N HIS A 55 15.17 -13.96 4.84
CA HIS A 55 15.71 -14.16 3.49
C HIS A 55 14.81 -13.49 2.44
N VAL A 56 14.76 -12.16 2.47
CA VAL A 56 13.97 -11.32 1.56
C VAL A 56 14.86 -10.50 0.65
N SER A 57 14.36 -10.16 -0.53
CA SER A 57 15.13 -9.44 -1.53
C SER A 57 15.43 -7.99 -1.14
N ALA A 58 16.61 -7.52 -1.53
CA ALA A 58 16.98 -6.11 -1.45
C ALA A 58 16.52 -5.30 -2.68
N ASP A 59 16.09 -5.98 -3.75
CA ASP A 59 15.65 -5.37 -5.00
C ASP A 59 14.30 -4.65 -4.80
N PRO A 60 14.20 -3.33 -5.10
CA PRO A 60 12.93 -2.62 -5.06
C PRO A 60 11.83 -3.22 -5.94
N ALA A 61 12.19 -3.89 -7.05
CA ALA A 61 11.23 -4.61 -7.90
C ALA A 61 10.57 -5.79 -7.18
N GLN A 62 11.12 -6.23 -6.05
CA GLN A 62 10.60 -7.29 -5.19
C GLN A 62 10.13 -6.77 -3.83
N ARG A 63 9.81 -5.47 -3.75
CA ARG A 63 9.30 -4.82 -2.54
C ARG A 63 7.95 -4.14 -2.79
N ALA A 64 7.05 -4.33 -1.83
CA ALA A 64 5.73 -3.71 -1.81
C ALA A 64 5.54 -2.94 -0.50
N LEU A 65 4.81 -1.82 -0.55
CA LEU A 65 4.37 -1.08 0.62
C LEU A 65 2.86 -0.82 0.52
N ALA A 66 2.12 -1.16 1.57
CA ALA A 66 0.70 -0.93 1.61
C ALA A 66 0.24 -0.45 2.98
N GLY A 67 -0.80 0.38 2.99
CA GLY A 67 -1.35 0.93 4.22
C GLY A 67 -2.80 1.36 4.06
N LEU A 68 -3.48 1.44 5.20
CA LEU A 68 -4.89 1.80 5.31
C LEU A 68 -5.05 3.10 6.11
N SER A 69 -6.02 3.95 5.74
CA SER A 69 -6.33 5.19 6.46
C SER A 69 -5.08 6.06 6.68
N MET A 70 -4.70 6.37 7.93
CA MET A 70 -3.43 7.05 8.23
C MET A 70 -2.20 6.34 7.64
N GLY A 71 -2.18 5.00 7.66
CA GLY A 71 -1.11 4.20 7.05
C GLY A 71 -1.06 4.31 5.52
N SER A 72 -2.18 4.63 4.87
CA SER A 72 -2.17 4.95 3.43
C SER A 72 -1.48 6.30 3.16
N GLY A 73 -1.65 7.27 4.05
CA GLY A 73 -0.93 8.54 4.00
C GLY A 73 0.58 8.35 4.18
N GLN A 74 0.98 7.48 5.11
CA GLN A 74 2.38 7.08 5.31
C GLN A 74 2.97 6.32 4.11
N THR A 75 2.16 5.48 3.49
CA THR A 75 2.53 4.74 2.27
C THR A 75 2.77 5.70 1.11
N LEU A 76 1.83 6.62 0.87
CA LEU A 76 1.93 7.61 -0.20
C LEU A 76 3.06 8.62 0.06
N SER A 77 3.25 9.10 1.30
CA SER A 77 4.37 9.99 1.60
C SER A 77 5.73 9.32 1.37
N THR A 78 5.85 8.01 1.62
CA THR A 78 7.05 7.24 1.31
C THR A 78 7.27 7.16 -0.20
N LEU A 79 6.20 6.91 -0.98
CA LEU A 79 6.27 6.90 -2.44
C LEU A 79 6.78 8.24 -3.00
N TRP A 80 6.26 9.36 -2.51
CA TRP A 80 6.66 10.69 -2.99
C TRP A 80 8.08 11.06 -2.58
N ALA A 81 8.51 10.69 -1.37
CA ALA A 81 9.82 11.02 -0.84
C ALA A 81 10.94 10.10 -1.35
N HIS A 82 10.61 8.84 -1.65
CA HIS A 82 11.56 7.82 -2.09
C HIS A 82 11.04 7.05 -3.31
N PRO A 83 10.86 7.71 -4.48
CA PRO A 83 10.50 7.03 -5.72
C PRO A 83 11.46 5.86 -6.01
N GLY A 84 10.91 4.70 -6.37
CA GLY A 84 11.70 3.51 -6.68
C GLY A 84 12.23 2.72 -5.47
N ALA A 85 11.87 3.07 -4.22
CA ALA A 85 12.20 2.25 -3.05
C ALA A 85 11.30 0.98 -2.93
N PHE A 86 10.06 1.09 -3.42
CA PHE A 86 9.06 0.02 -3.46
C PHE A 86 8.35 0.06 -4.80
N ALA A 87 8.45 -1.01 -5.59
CA ALA A 87 7.83 -1.05 -6.92
C ALA A 87 6.30 -1.22 -6.87
N TYR A 88 5.74 -1.71 -5.76
CA TYR A 88 4.30 -1.94 -5.61
C TYR A 88 3.74 -1.15 -4.43
N ILE A 89 2.70 -0.36 -4.68
CA ILE A 89 2.07 0.52 -3.69
C ILE A 89 0.59 0.21 -3.58
N GLY A 90 0.11 -0.02 -2.35
CA GLY A 90 -1.31 -0.22 -2.04
C GLY A 90 -1.83 0.80 -1.04
N ALA A 91 -2.72 1.70 -1.46
CA ALA A 91 -3.26 2.75 -0.59
C ALA A 91 -4.77 2.54 -0.37
N MET A 92 -5.18 2.19 0.86
CA MET A 92 -6.58 1.86 1.17
C MET A 92 -7.25 2.96 2.00
N SER A 93 -8.46 3.37 1.59
CA SER A 93 -9.15 4.52 2.19
C SER A 93 -8.23 5.75 2.24
N ALA A 94 -7.62 6.03 1.09
CA ALA A 94 -6.53 6.98 0.96
C ALA A 94 -6.99 8.41 0.75
N PHE A 95 -6.12 9.35 1.10
CA PHE A 95 -6.36 10.78 1.00
C PHE A 95 -5.03 11.52 0.85
N GLY A 96 -5.12 12.81 0.54
CA GLY A 96 -3.97 13.68 0.28
C GLY A 96 -3.83 13.99 -1.20
N VAL A 97 -2.70 14.58 -1.58
CA VAL A 97 -2.34 14.87 -2.97
C VAL A 97 -0.83 14.68 -3.14
N PRO A 98 -0.33 14.40 -4.35
CA PRO A 98 1.10 14.49 -4.63
C PRO A 98 1.62 15.89 -4.22
N PRO A 99 2.66 15.98 -3.36
CA PRO A 99 3.26 17.25 -2.99
C PRO A 99 3.69 18.10 -4.20
N GLU A 100 3.86 19.40 -3.99
CA GLU A 100 4.51 20.24 -5.00
C GLU A 100 5.97 19.85 -5.16
N GLY A 101 6.46 19.79 -6.40
CA GLY A 101 7.84 19.40 -6.70
C GLY A 101 8.12 17.89 -6.62
N THR A 102 7.10 17.03 -6.44
CA THR A 102 7.28 15.58 -6.60
C THR A 102 7.80 15.26 -8.00
N ASP A 103 8.86 14.47 -8.07
CA ASP A 103 9.40 13.95 -9.33
C ASP A 103 8.49 12.83 -9.85
N ILE A 104 7.50 13.21 -10.67
CA ILE A 104 6.50 12.29 -11.22
C ILE A 104 7.15 11.28 -12.17
N ASP A 105 8.18 11.67 -12.92
CA ASP A 105 8.88 10.77 -13.83
C ASP A 105 9.61 9.67 -13.04
N ALA A 106 10.30 10.03 -11.95
CA ALA A 106 10.92 9.04 -11.07
C ALA A 106 9.89 8.13 -10.37
N VAL A 107 8.73 8.66 -9.97
CA VAL A 107 7.62 7.86 -9.43
C VAL A 107 7.16 6.83 -10.45
N ASN A 108 6.85 7.28 -11.66
CA ASN A 108 6.33 6.41 -12.72
C ASN A 108 7.38 5.39 -13.18
N ALA A 109 8.65 5.76 -13.27
CA ALA A 109 9.73 4.85 -13.65
C ALA A 109 10.07 3.84 -12.53
N GLY A 110 9.92 4.23 -11.27
CA GLY A 110 10.25 3.42 -10.10
C GLY A 110 9.12 2.55 -9.57
N THR A 111 7.90 2.67 -10.10
CA THR A 111 6.74 1.88 -9.65
C THR A 111 6.16 1.04 -10.78
N ALA A 112 5.98 -0.25 -10.48
CA ALA A 112 5.27 -1.19 -11.34
C ALA A 112 3.75 -1.10 -11.15
N LEU A 113 3.30 -0.79 -9.92
CA LEU A 113 1.88 -0.66 -9.61
C LEU A 113 1.67 0.33 -8.47
N ILE A 114 0.79 1.30 -8.68
CA ILE A 114 0.14 2.06 -7.61
C ILE A 114 -1.34 1.74 -7.66
N ARG A 115 -1.89 1.13 -6.62
CA ARG A 115 -3.30 0.75 -6.56
C ARG A 115 -3.98 1.39 -5.35
N VAL A 116 -4.99 2.20 -5.65
CA VAL A 116 -5.76 2.95 -4.64
C VAL A 116 -7.12 2.28 -4.46
N TYR A 117 -7.56 2.16 -3.21
CA TYR A 117 -8.83 1.55 -2.83
C TYR A 117 -9.64 2.52 -1.96
N SER A 118 -10.97 2.45 -2.06
CA SER A 118 -11.88 3.22 -1.22
C SER A 118 -13.12 2.42 -0.88
N GLY A 119 -13.68 2.68 0.31
CA GLY A 119 -15.07 2.35 0.61
C GLY A 119 -16.03 3.21 -0.23
N ASP A 120 -17.33 3.03 -0.08
CA ASP A 120 -18.31 3.90 -0.74
C ASP A 120 -18.60 5.16 0.09
N ARG A 121 -19.70 5.87 -0.17
CA ARG A 121 -20.08 7.09 0.55
C ARG A 121 -20.22 6.92 2.06
N GLN A 122 -20.25 5.69 2.58
CA GLN A 122 -20.20 5.41 4.02
C GLN A 122 -18.79 5.57 4.61
N ASP A 123 -17.74 5.48 3.79
CA ASP A 123 -16.37 5.80 4.17
C ASP A 123 -16.17 7.32 4.13
N PHE A 124 -15.82 7.92 5.26
CA PHE A 124 -15.59 9.36 5.33
C PHE A 124 -14.42 9.82 4.45
N THR A 125 -13.51 8.92 4.06
CA THR A 125 -12.44 9.23 3.11
C THR A 125 -12.86 9.11 1.66
N TYR A 126 -14.09 8.68 1.32
CA TYR A 126 -14.52 8.48 -0.07
C TYR A 126 -14.27 9.71 -0.96
N VAL A 127 -14.79 10.87 -0.56
CA VAL A 127 -14.58 12.13 -1.30
C VAL A 127 -13.09 12.53 -1.32
N PRO A 128 -12.35 12.52 -0.18
CA PRO A 128 -10.90 12.69 -0.19
C PRO A 128 -10.12 11.75 -1.11
N THR A 129 -10.52 10.47 -1.23
CA THR A 129 -9.88 9.53 -2.17
C THR A 129 -10.13 9.98 -3.60
N LEU A 130 -11.35 10.39 -3.97
CA LEU A 130 -11.62 10.89 -5.31
C LEU A 130 -10.79 12.15 -5.65
N HIS A 131 -10.57 13.03 -4.67
CA HIS A 131 -9.67 14.18 -4.85
C HIS A 131 -8.21 13.76 -5.06
N LEU A 132 -7.73 12.76 -4.31
CA LEU A 132 -6.40 12.18 -4.50
C LEU A 132 -6.25 11.61 -5.92
N ILE A 133 -7.22 10.83 -6.39
CA ILE A 133 -7.23 10.26 -7.75
C ILE A 133 -7.17 11.37 -8.79
N ALA A 134 -8.05 12.37 -8.70
CA ALA A 134 -8.05 13.50 -9.63
C ALA A 134 -6.70 14.25 -9.63
N ALA A 135 -6.07 14.43 -8.47
CA ALA A 135 -4.76 15.06 -8.37
C ALA A 135 -3.64 14.20 -8.97
N MET A 136 -3.71 12.87 -8.81
CA MET A 136 -2.77 11.95 -9.45
C MET A 136 -2.91 11.96 -10.97
N GLU A 137 -4.15 11.99 -11.48
CA GLU A 137 -4.45 12.10 -12.91
C GLU A 137 -3.94 13.42 -13.50
N ASP A 138 -4.25 14.56 -12.84
CA ASP A 138 -3.82 15.90 -13.27
C ASP A 138 -2.29 16.04 -13.31
N ARG A 139 -1.59 15.41 -12.36
CA ARG A 139 -0.12 15.41 -12.28
C ARG A 139 0.54 14.36 -13.18
N GLY A 140 -0.22 13.47 -13.82
CA GLY A 140 0.32 12.42 -14.69
C GLY A 140 0.95 11.23 -13.94
N VAL A 141 0.53 10.96 -12.70
CA VAL A 141 0.96 9.76 -11.97
C VAL A 141 0.27 8.53 -12.55
N VAL A 142 1.03 7.52 -12.97
CA VAL A 142 0.50 6.25 -13.48
C VAL A 142 -0.02 5.43 -12.29
N HIS A 143 -1.33 5.18 -12.26
CA HIS A 143 -1.96 4.46 -11.16
C HIS A 143 -3.25 3.75 -11.59
N GLU A 144 -3.72 2.84 -10.73
CA GLU A 144 -5.00 2.18 -10.85
C GLU A 144 -5.90 2.57 -9.68
N PHE A 145 -7.14 2.99 -9.98
CA PHE A 145 -8.19 3.11 -8.97
C PHE A 145 -9.08 1.86 -9.01
N ALA A 146 -9.11 1.11 -7.91
CA ALA A 146 -9.93 -0.09 -7.81
C ALA A 146 -11.43 0.27 -7.79
N PRO A 147 -12.32 -0.65 -8.24
CA PRO A 147 -13.75 -0.46 -8.06
C PRO A 147 -14.11 -0.17 -6.60
N VAL A 148 -15.01 0.78 -6.40
CA VAL A 148 -15.48 1.18 -5.07
C VAL A 148 -16.03 -0.04 -4.33
N ILE A 149 -15.56 -0.25 -3.10
CA ILE A 149 -15.98 -1.37 -2.26
C ILE A 149 -17.12 -0.88 -1.36
N PRO A 150 -18.34 -1.45 -1.43
CA PRO A 150 -19.43 -1.00 -0.57
C PRO A 150 -19.10 -1.20 0.91
N GLY A 151 -19.28 -0.16 1.72
CA GLY A 151 -19.04 -0.21 3.16
C GLY A 151 -18.34 1.02 3.74
N PRO A 152 -18.39 1.17 5.08
CA PRO A 152 -17.79 2.29 5.79
C PRO A 152 -16.26 2.18 5.89
N HIS A 153 -15.65 3.18 6.51
CA HIS A 153 -14.23 3.17 6.87
C HIS A 153 -13.91 2.05 7.87
N GLY A 154 -13.55 0.86 7.38
CA GLY A 154 -13.43 -0.29 8.26
C GLY A 154 -12.85 -1.55 7.63
N TRP A 155 -12.76 -2.58 8.46
CA TRP A 155 -11.96 -3.79 8.19
C TRP A 155 -12.42 -4.58 6.96
N ASP A 156 -13.74 -4.69 6.73
CA ASP A 156 -14.28 -5.42 5.59
C ASP A 156 -13.82 -4.85 4.25
N VAL A 157 -13.73 -3.51 4.15
CA VAL A 157 -13.22 -2.82 2.96
C VAL A 157 -11.73 -3.15 2.77
N TRP A 158 -10.93 -3.00 3.82
CA TRP A 158 -9.47 -3.20 3.75
C TRP A 158 -9.08 -4.67 3.51
N GLN A 159 -9.84 -5.62 4.04
CA GLN A 159 -9.67 -7.05 3.74
C GLN A 159 -9.90 -7.36 2.27
N ARG A 160 -10.98 -6.84 1.68
CA ARG A 160 -11.25 -7.01 0.25
C ARG A 160 -10.19 -6.36 -0.61
N SER A 161 -9.73 -5.16 -0.23
CA SER A 161 -8.60 -4.48 -0.88
C SER A 161 -7.32 -5.32 -0.85
N LEU A 162 -6.99 -5.93 0.30
CA LEU A 162 -5.79 -6.77 0.38
C LEU A 162 -5.92 -8.05 -0.45
N ILE A 163 -7.10 -8.69 -0.44
CA ILE A 163 -7.37 -9.88 -1.25
C ILE A 163 -7.20 -9.59 -2.74
N ASP A 164 -7.58 -8.39 -3.21
CA ASP A 164 -7.34 -7.96 -4.60
C ASP A 164 -5.89 -7.54 -4.86
N LEU A 165 -5.20 -6.96 -3.87
CA LEU A 165 -3.83 -6.47 -4.01
C LEU A 165 -2.81 -7.61 -4.11
N LEU A 166 -2.86 -8.58 -3.20
CA LEU A 166 -1.80 -9.59 -3.04
C LEU A 166 -1.50 -10.38 -4.34
N PRO A 167 -2.49 -10.82 -5.14
CA PRO A 167 -2.24 -11.53 -6.41
C PRO A 167 -1.58 -10.68 -7.50
N ARG A 168 -1.53 -9.36 -7.33
CA ARG A 168 -0.94 -8.42 -8.30
C ARG A 168 0.50 -8.07 -7.96
N LEU A 169 0.97 -8.46 -6.79
CA LEU A 169 2.34 -8.18 -6.35
C LEU A 169 3.31 -9.15 -7.02
N PHE A 170 4.43 -8.61 -7.50
CA PHE A 170 5.57 -9.37 -8.04
C PHE A 170 5.21 -10.25 -9.25
N THR A 171 4.20 -9.86 -10.03
CA THR A 171 3.76 -10.56 -11.24
C THR A 171 4.54 -10.18 -12.50
N SER A 172 5.33 -9.12 -12.42
CA SER A 172 6.22 -8.64 -13.48
C SER A 172 7.64 -9.10 -13.18
N ALA A 173 7.97 -10.34 -13.54
CA ALA A 173 9.33 -10.86 -13.55
C ALA A 173 9.63 -11.51 -14.90
#